data_AF-A0A932BPS3-F1
#
_entry.id   AF-A0A932BPS3-F1
#
_cell.length_a   1.000
_cell.length_b   1.000
_cell.length_c   1.000
_cell.angle_alpha   90.00
_cell.angle_beta   90.00
_cell.angle_gamma   90.00
#
_symmetry.space_group_name_H-M   'P 1'
#
loop_
_entity.id
_entity.type
_entity.pdbx_description
1 polymer ?
#
loop_
_entity_poly.entity_id
_entity_poly.type
_entity_poly.pdbx_seq_one_letter_code
_entity_poly.pdbx_strand_id
1 'polypeptide(L)'
;MNRIECIEAFVRQRRGALVIVSPGFSGHELFSVEHDDATLYNMDMGISAPMCLGLALAVGPAQPVVALEGDGSMLMSLGTFATMARYAPPNFGIVVFDNRSYLTTGRGVVASATAHGTDLAAMARGAGVAHAATVEDVAAFEDAVTQGIGGGGPWVVVARVDTADRGDPRARGAFATDLVEQTMLFGRALRERGLVPAPSR
;
A
#
# COMPACT_ATOMS: atom_id res chain seq x y z
N MET A 1 16.77 -1.04 3.98
CA MET A 1 16.33 -2.39 3.52
C MET A 1 15.94 -2.36 2.04
N ASN A 2 15.73 -3.52 1.40
CA ASN A 2 15.25 -3.56 0.02
C ASN A 2 13.72 -3.65 -0.06
N ARG A 3 13.12 -3.08 -1.11
CA ARG A 3 11.66 -3.10 -1.30
C ARG A 3 11.10 -4.52 -1.45
N ILE A 4 11.78 -5.41 -2.18
CA ILE A 4 11.29 -6.78 -2.38
C ILE A 4 11.21 -7.55 -1.05
N GLU A 5 12.18 -7.37 -0.16
CA GLU A 5 12.22 -8.03 1.15
C GLU A 5 11.04 -7.57 2.03
N CYS A 6 10.68 -6.29 1.92
CA CYS A 6 9.49 -5.74 2.58
C CYS A 6 8.21 -6.33 1.99
N ILE A 7 8.12 -6.48 0.67
CA ILE A 7 6.95 -7.08 0.01
C ILE A 7 6.80 -8.55 0.41
N GLU A 8 7.88 -9.32 0.44
CA GLU A 8 7.88 -10.71 0.92
C GLU A 8 7.41 -10.80 2.39
N ALA A 9 7.86 -9.89 3.24
CA ALA A 9 7.38 -9.78 4.62
C ALA A 9 5.89 -9.42 4.70
N PHE A 10 5.44 -8.45 3.90
CA PHE A 10 4.03 -8.06 3.84
C PHE A 10 3.14 -9.23 3.42
N VAL A 11 3.51 -9.98 2.38
CA VAL A 11 2.73 -11.13 1.87
C VAL A 11 2.53 -12.19 2.97
N ARG A 12 3.59 -12.52 3.74
CA ARG A 12 3.47 -13.46 4.88
C ARG A 12 2.45 -13.02 5.93
N GLN A 13 2.31 -11.71 6.11
CA GLN A 13 1.47 -11.11 7.16
C GLN A 13 0.10 -10.64 6.65
N ARG A 14 -0.18 -10.72 5.33
CA ARG A 14 -1.32 -10.01 4.74
C ARG A 14 -2.69 -10.47 5.22
N ARG A 15 -2.83 -11.69 5.78
CA ARG A 15 -4.06 -12.23 6.41
C ARG A 15 -5.36 -11.97 5.62
N GLY A 16 -5.30 -12.12 4.30
CA GLY A 16 -6.46 -11.87 3.43
C GLY A 16 -6.87 -10.40 3.31
N ALA A 17 -5.98 -9.45 3.60
CA ALA A 17 -6.22 -8.03 3.40
C ALA A 17 -6.63 -7.72 1.96
N LEU A 18 -7.51 -6.73 1.80
CA LEU A 18 -7.78 -6.11 0.51
C LEU A 18 -6.65 -5.12 0.22
N VAL A 19 -5.99 -5.25 -0.92
CA VAL A 19 -4.80 -4.45 -1.23
C VAL A 19 -5.04 -3.60 -2.47
N ILE A 20 -4.63 -2.33 -2.41
CA ILE A 20 -4.56 -1.47 -3.60
C ILE A 20 -3.15 -0.89 -3.67
N VAL A 21 -2.51 -1.03 -4.83
CA VAL A 21 -1.10 -0.66 -5.03
C VAL A 21 -1.00 0.51 -5.99
N SER A 22 -0.22 1.51 -5.60
CA SER A 22 0.13 2.67 -6.43
C SER A 22 0.95 2.24 -7.66
N PRO A 23 1.09 3.08 -8.69
CA PRO A 23 1.77 2.67 -9.90
C PRO A 23 3.28 2.61 -9.64
N GLY A 24 3.93 1.61 -10.24
CA GLY A 24 5.38 1.47 -10.22
C GLY A 24 5.83 0.05 -9.98
N PHE A 25 7.08 -0.12 -9.56
CA PHE A 25 7.69 -1.44 -9.43
C PHE A 25 7.13 -2.28 -8.27
N SER A 26 6.59 -1.64 -7.22
CA SER A 26 5.98 -2.35 -6.09
C SER A 26 4.82 -3.26 -6.52
N GLY A 27 4.00 -2.84 -7.50
CA GLY A 27 2.91 -3.66 -8.03
C GLY A 27 3.42 -4.93 -8.75
N HIS A 28 4.46 -4.77 -9.57
CA HIS A 28 5.10 -5.90 -10.27
C HIS A 28 5.76 -6.87 -9.30
N GLU A 29 6.48 -6.34 -8.30
CA GLU A 29 7.12 -7.14 -7.27
C GLU A 29 6.09 -7.91 -6.45
N LEU A 30 5.03 -7.26 -5.98
CA LEU A 30 3.95 -7.92 -5.25
C LEU A 30 3.31 -9.03 -6.08
N PHE A 31 2.99 -8.77 -7.34
CA PHE A 31 2.42 -9.78 -8.25
C PHE A 31 3.37 -10.97 -8.43
N SER A 32 4.68 -10.72 -8.56
CA SER A 32 5.68 -11.77 -8.73
C SER A 32 5.93 -12.61 -7.46
N VAL A 33 5.79 -12.00 -6.28
CA VAL A 33 5.93 -12.71 -5.00
C VAL A 33 4.70 -13.57 -4.76
N GLU A 34 3.50 -12.97 -4.80
CA GLU A 34 2.24 -13.69 -4.70
C GLU A 34 1.06 -12.83 -5.17
N HIS A 35 0.41 -13.26 -6.25
CA HIS A 35 -0.84 -12.66 -6.71
C HIS A 35 -2.05 -13.12 -5.86
N ASP A 36 -2.97 -12.19 -5.58
CA ASP A 36 -4.28 -12.42 -4.96
C ASP A 36 -5.33 -11.61 -5.73
N ASP A 37 -6.47 -12.22 -6.04
CA ASP A 37 -7.60 -11.54 -6.68
C ASP A 37 -8.12 -10.37 -5.81
N ALA A 38 -7.90 -10.39 -4.49
CA ALA A 38 -8.16 -9.26 -3.59
C ALA A 38 -7.07 -8.17 -3.61
N THR A 39 -6.35 -8.04 -4.73
CA THR A 39 -5.40 -6.96 -4.98
C THR A 39 -5.72 -6.21 -6.28
N LEU A 40 -5.84 -4.88 -6.20
CA LEU A 40 -5.83 -3.99 -7.37
C LEU A 40 -4.42 -3.42 -7.57
N TYR A 41 -3.87 -3.60 -8.77
CA TYR A 41 -2.54 -3.14 -9.12
C TYR A 41 -2.58 -1.89 -9.98
N ASN A 42 -1.50 -1.11 -9.95
CA ASN A 42 -1.23 -0.01 -10.89
C ASN A 42 -2.33 1.05 -10.99
N MET A 43 -2.89 1.47 -9.87
CA MET A 43 -3.75 2.66 -9.85
C MET A 43 -2.92 3.93 -10.09
N ASP A 44 -3.55 5.08 -10.37
CA ASP A 44 -2.81 6.34 -10.54
C ASP A 44 -2.13 6.79 -9.23
N MET A 45 -1.09 7.63 -9.37
CA MET A 45 -0.37 8.17 -8.22
C MET A 45 -1.31 8.97 -7.31
N GLY A 46 -1.24 8.71 -6.01
CA GLY A 46 -2.03 9.34 -4.98
C GLY A 46 -3.46 8.80 -4.82
N ILE A 47 -3.85 7.77 -5.58
CA ILE A 47 -5.22 7.24 -5.55
C ILE A 47 -5.38 6.03 -4.62
N SER A 48 -4.34 5.20 -4.43
CA SER A 48 -4.48 3.94 -3.69
C SER A 48 -4.89 4.15 -2.22
N ALA A 49 -4.24 5.07 -1.51
CA ALA A 49 -4.58 5.40 -0.14
C ALA A 49 -6.03 5.90 0.06
N PRO A 50 -6.54 6.91 -0.67
CA PRO A 50 -7.93 7.36 -0.51
C PRO A 50 -8.95 6.30 -0.97
N MET A 51 -8.66 5.49 -1.99
CA MET A 51 -9.54 4.38 -2.37
C MET A 51 -9.63 3.32 -1.27
N CYS A 52 -8.49 2.91 -0.70
CA CYS A 52 -8.47 1.98 0.43
C CYS A 52 -9.21 2.54 1.65
N LEU A 53 -9.11 3.85 1.92
CA LEU A 53 -9.86 4.47 3.00
C LEU A 53 -11.37 4.32 2.79
N GLY A 54 -11.87 4.64 1.59
CA GLY A 54 -13.29 4.45 1.26
C GLY A 54 -13.72 2.99 1.34
N LEU A 55 -12.88 2.07 0.86
CA LEU A 55 -13.12 0.64 0.93
C LEU A 55 -13.18 0.14 2.37
N ALA A 56 -12.23 0.53 3.22
CA ALA A 56 -12.17 0.13 4.63
C ALA A 56 -13.44 0.54 5.40
N LEU A 57 -13.97 1.72 5.11
CA LEU A 57 -15.24 2.21 5.67
C LEU A 57 -16.45 1.41 5.17
N ALA A 58 -16.40 0.90 3.95
CA ALA A 58 -17.50 0.17 3.33
C ALA A 58 -17.56 -1.32 3.75
N VAL A 59 -16.41 -2.00 3.82
CA VAL A 59 -16.36 -3.46 4.05
C VAL A 59 -16.44 -3.87 5.52
N GLY A 60 -16.35 -2.90 6.44
CA GLY A 60 -16.48 -3.12 7.88
C GLY A 60 -15.16 -3.48 8.59
N PRO A 61 -15.13 -3.34 9.93
CA PRO A 61 -13.89 -3.30 10.73
C PRO A 61 -13.16 -4.65 10.87
N ALA A 62 -13.76 -5.75 10.43
CA ALA A 62 -13.15 -7.09 10.53
C ALA A 62 -12.25 -7.44 9.33
N GLN A 63 -12.41 -6.75 8.20
CA GLN A 63 -11.69 -7.03 6.97
C GLN A 63 -10.52 -6.05 6.82
N PRO A 64 -9.25 -6.49 6.93
CA PRO A 64 -8.11 -5.61 6.75
C PRO A 64 -8.06 -5.04 5.32
N VAL A 65 -7.67 -3.77 5.22
CA VAL A 65 -7.46 -3.06 3.96
C VAL A 65 -6.13 -2.33 4.04
N VAL A 66 -5.26 -2.53 3.05
CA VAL A 66 -3.93 -1.93 3.04
C VAL A 66 -3.65 -1.26 1.70
N ALA A 67 -3.27 0.02 1.75
CA ALA A 67 -2.73 0.72 0.60
C ALA A 67 -1.21 0.55 0.56
N LEU A 68 -0.66 0.18 -0.59
CA LEU A 68 0.79 0.19 -0.84
C LEU A 68 1.12 1.36 -1.75
N GLU A 69 1.89 2.31 -1.22
CA GLU A 69 2.25 3.57 -1.87
C GLU A 69 3.76 3.68 -2.03
N GLY A 70 4.22 4.36 -3.07
CA GLY A 70 5.55 4.99 -3.07
C GLY A 70 5.52 6.33 -2.33
N ASP A 71 6.66 6.80 -1.83
CA ASP A 71 6.80 8.15 -1.25
C ASP A 71 6.29 9.25 -2.18
N GLY A 72 6.67 9.22 -3.46
CA GLY A 72 6.22 10.17 -4.47
C GLY A 72 4.70 10.15 -4.70
N SER A 73 4.09 8.97 -4.60
CA SER A 73 2.64 8.79 -4.73
C SER A 73 1.89 9.30 -3.49
N MET A 74 2.40 8.98 -2.29
CA MET A 74 1.84 9.47 -1.03
C MET A 74 1.91 11.00 -0.90
N LEU A 75 2.99 11.62 -1.40
CA LEU A 75 3.14 13.08 -1.44
C LEU A 75 2.03 13.78 -2.25
N MET A 76 1.44 13.10 -3.23
CA MET A 76 0.32 13.63 -4.04
C MET A 76 -1.04 13.53 -3.31
N SER A 77 -1.11 12.76 -2.22
CA SER A 77 -2.37 12.44 -1.52
C SER A 77 -2.30 12.68 -0.01
N LEU A 78 -1.52 13.67 0.43
CA LEU A 78 -1.32 13.97 1.86
C LEU A 78 -2.63 14.27 2.62
N GLY A 79 -3.65 14.80 1.93
CA GLY A 79 -4.98 15.03 2.51
C GLY A 79 -5.67 13.75 3.01
N THR A 80 -5.24 12.58 2.53
CA THR A 80 -5.71 11.28 3.01
C THR A 80 -5.37 11.06 4.47
N PHE A 81 -4.23 11.55 4.98
CA PHE A 81 -3.89 11.42 6.41
C PHE A 81 -4.90 12.12 7.31
N ALA A 82 -5.32 13.34 6.96
CA ALA A 82 -6.32 14.07 7.73
C ALA A 82 -7.69 13.37 7.72
N THR A 83 -8.07 12.81 6.57
CA THR A 83 -9.35 12.11 6.41
C THR A 83 -9.33 10.76 7.14
N MET A 84 -8.23 10.01 7.03
CA MET A 84 -7.96 8.78 7.76
C MET A 84 -8.01 8.99 9.27
N ALA A 85 -7.35 10.03 9.78
CA ALA A 85 -7.37 10.37 11.20
C ALA A 85 -8.77 10.75 11.70
N ARG A 86 -9.56 11.46 10.88
CA ARG A 86 -10.94 11.85 11.22
C ARG A 86 -11.88 10.66 11.37
N TYR A 87 -11.84 9.70 10.45
CA TYR A 87 -12.76 8.55 10.45
C TYR A 87 -12.22 7.35 11.24
N ALA A 88 -10.91 7.24 11.37
CA ALA A 88 -10.19 6.23 12.13
C ALA A 88 -10.68 4.77 11.95
N PRO A 89 -10.81 4.25 10.71
CA PRO A 89 -11.16 2.85 10.51
C PRO A 89 -10.07 1.92 11.08
N PRO A 90 -10.42 1.00 12.01
CA PRO A 90 -9.44 0.16 12.73
C PRO A 90 -8.79 -0.90 11.84
N ASN A 91 -9.36 -1.15 10.67
CA ASN A 91 -8.93 -2.14 9.69
C ASN A 91 -8.08 -1.56 8.56
N PHE A 92 -7.73 -0.27 8.59
CA PHE A 92 -7.02 0.40 7.50
C PHE A 92 -5.54 0.67 7.82
N GLY A 93 -4.67 0.36 6.85
CA GLY A 93 -3.24 0.64 6.89
C GLY A 93 -2.71 1.27 5.60
N ILE A 94 -1.66 2.06 5.72
CA ILE A 94 -0.87 2.56 4.58
C ILE A 94 0.58 2.13 4.79
N VAL A 95 1.13 1.42 3.81
CA VAL A 95 2.57 1.19 3.70
C VAL A 95 3.12 2.13 2.63
N VAL A 96 4.14 2.90 2.97
CA VAL A 96 4.86 3.76 2.04
C VAL A 96 6.28 3.23 1.84
N PHE A 97 6.63 2.85 0.61
CA PHE A 97 8.01 2.55 0.24
C PHE A 97 8.73 3.85 -0.11
N ASP A 98 9.59 4.31 0.79
CA ASP A 98 10.30 5.57 0.69
C ASP A 98 11.77 5.37 0.30
N ASN A 99 12.01 5.38 -1.02
CA ASN A 99 13.33 5.35 -1.65
C ASN A 99 13.89 6.76 -1.95
N ARG A 100 13.18 7.82 -1.55
CA ARG A 100 13.54 9.23 -1.78
C ARG A 100 13.62 9.61 -3.27
N SER A 101 12.99 8.85 -4.17
CA SER A 101 13.13 9.04 -5.61
C SER A 101 11.92 8.58 -6.42
N TYR A 102 11.60 9.34 -7.47
CA TYR A 102 10.71 8.86 -8.52
C TYR A 102 11.43 7.84 -9.42
N LEU A 103 11.58 6.61 -8.94
CA LEU A 103 12.36 5.57 -9.60
C LEU A 103 11.83 5.22 -11.00
N THR A 104 10.50 5.18 -11.16
CA THR A 104 9.84 4.80 -12.41
C THR A 104 9.63 5.99 -13.34
N THR A 105 8.94 7.02 -12.89
CA THR A 105 8.58 8.21 -13.69
C THR A 105 9.75 9.17 -13.88
N GLY A 106 10.62 9.27 -12.87
CA GLY A 106 11.83 10.10 -12.88
C GLY A 106 13.11 9.33 -13.20
N ARG A 107 13.01 8.07 -13.67
CA ARG A 107 14.15 7.20 -14.03
C ARG A 107 15.23 7.08 -12.95
N GLY A 108 14.85 7.22 -11.67
CA GLY A 108 15.77 7.16 -10.53
C GLY A 108 16.70 8.37 -10.37
N VAL A 109 16.55 9.41 -11.19
CA VAL A 109 17.37 10.63 -11.10
C VAL A 109 16.63 11.81 -10.48
N VAL A 110 15.30 11.75 -10.44
CA VAL A 110 14.47 12.78 -9.80
C VAL A 110 14.22 12.39 -8.35
N ALA A 111 14.76 13.19 -7.43
CA ALA A 111 14.52 13.05 -6.01
C ALA A 111 13.07 13.43 -5.65
N SER A 112 12.48 12.72 -4.70
CA SER A 112 11.19 13.12 -4.10
C SER A 112 11.42 14.14 -2.98
N ALA A 113 10.35 14.73 -2.45
CA ALA A 113 10.46 15.67 -1.34
C ALA A 113 11.02 15.02 -0.05
N THR A 114 10.85 13.70 0.13
CA THR A 114 11.41 12.98 1.28
C THR A 114 12.94 12.91 1.24
N ALA A 115 13.56 13.09 0.07
CA ALA A 115 15.01 13.29 -0.06
C ALA A 115 15.51 14.58 0.60
N HIS A 116 14.62 15.55 0.79
CA HIS A 116 14.93 16.91 1.24
C HIS A 116 14.36 17.22 2.63
N GLY A 117 14.00 16.19 3.40
CA GLY A 117 13.59 16.32 4.80
C GLY A 117 12.09 16.26 5.05
N THR A 118 11.25 16.00 4.04
CA THR A 118 9.85 15.68 4.28
C THR A 118 9.72 14.35 5.03
N ASP A 119 9.16 14.38 6.24
CA ASP A 119 8.90 13.20 7.06
C ASP A 119 7.41 12.82 6.99
N LEU A 120 7.09 11.83 6.15
CA LEU A 120 5.72 11.36 5.95
C LEU A 120 5.10 10.76 7.22
N ALA A 121 5.89 10.09 8.08
CA ALA A 121 5.39 9.53 9.32
C ALA A 121 5.06 10.64 10.32
N ALA A 122 5.90 11.68 10.42
CA ALA A 122 5.60 12.86 11.22
C ALA A 122 4.37 13.61 10.71
N MET A 123 4.20 13.73 9.39
CA MET A 123 2.99 14.33 8.80
C MET A 123 1.72 13.54 9.14
N ALA A 124 1.78 12.20 9.05
CA ALA A 124 0.66 11.35 9.44
C ALA A 124 0.32 11.51 10.94
N ARG A 125 1.32 11.53 11.83
CA ARG A 125 1.12 11.83 13.26
C ARG A 125 0.53 13.23 13.48
N GLY A 126 1.05 14.24 12.78
CA GLY A 126 0.55 15.61 12.83
C GLY A 126 -0.89 15.77 12.34
N ALA A 127 -1.33 14.89 11.44
CA ALA A 127 -2.72 14.82 11.01
C ALA A 127 -3.65 14.09 12.01
N GLY A 128 -3.09 13.43 13.03
CA GLY A 128 -3.83 12.71 14.07
C GLY A 128 -3.83 11.18 13.93
N VAL A 129 -3.02 10.59 13.03
CA VAL A 129 -2.88 9.13 12.95
C VAL A 129 -2.03 8.65 14.11
N ALA A 130 -2.64 7.90 15.04
CA ALA A 130 -2.00 7.46 16.29
C ALA A 130 -0.79 6.53 16.05
N HIS A 131 -0.90 5.64 15.05
CA HIS A 131 0.10 4.61 14.77
C HIS A 131 0.83 4.93 13.47
N ALA A 132 1.81 5.83 13.52
CA ALA A 132 2.60 6.17 12.34
C ALA A 132 4.11 6.16 12.65
N ALA A 133 4.87 5.35 11.91
CA ALA A 133 6.30 5.16 12.16
C ALA A 133 7.09 5.01 10.85
N THR A 134 8.37 5.41 10.91
CA THR A 134 9.37 5.09 9.90
C THR A 134 10.18 3.89 10.39
N VAL A 135 10.41 2.93 9.51
CA VAL A 135 11.19 1.71 9.78
C VAL A 135 12.33 1.59 8.76
N GLU A 136 13.47 1.05 9.17
CA GLU A 136 14.71 1.03 8.36
C GLU A 136 15.26 -0.38 8.07
N ASP A 137 14.71 -1.39 8.75
CA ASP A 137 15.02 -2.80 8.56
C ASP A 137 13.75 -3.65 8.42
N VAL A 138 13.93 -4.84 7.82
CA VAL A 138 12.84 -5.73 7.43
C VAL A 138 12.11 -6.31 8.64
N ALA A 139 12.82 -6.55 9.75
CA ALA A 139 12.20 -7.09 10.96
C ALA A 139 11.26 -6.07 11.60
N ALA A 140 11.70 -4.82 11.73
CA ALA A 140 10.86 -3.72 12.20
C ALA A 140 9.67 -3.46 11.27
N PHE A 141 9.86 -3.60 9.96
CA PHE A 141 8.77 -3.54 8.99
C PHE A 141 7.74 -4.66 9.19
N GLU A 142 8.21 -5.91 9.30
CA GLU A 142 7.35 -7.08 9.51
C GLU A 142 6.54 -6.93 10.81
N ASP A 143 7.19 -6.56 11.91
CA ASP A 143 6.54 -6.32 13.20
C ASP A 143 5.47 -5.23 13.11
N ALA A 144 5.77 -4.10 12.46
CA ALA A 144 4.83 -2.99 12.33
C ALA A 144 3.60 -3.37 11.49
N VAL A 145 3.79 -4.10 10.38
CA VAL A 145 2.70 -4.60 9.55
C VAL A 145 1.86 -5.65 10.30
N THR A 146 2.49 -6.59 11.00
CA THR A 146 1.79 -7.60 11.79
C THR A 146 0.92 -6.97 12.87
N GLN A 147 1.44 -5.97 13.59
CA GLN A 147 0.69 -5.24 14.61
C GLN A 147 -0.47 -4.45 13.99
N GLY A 148 -0.23 -3.76 12.88
CA GLY A 148 -1.25 -2.99 12.18
C GLY A 148 -2.41 -3.83 11.67
N ILE A 149 -2.12 -4.92 10.95
CA ILE A 149 -3.14 -5.86 10.43
C ILE A 149 -3.89 -6.57 11.57
N GLY A 150 -3.26 -6.75 12.74
CA GLY A 150 -3.84 -7.39 13.92
C GLY A 150 -4.92 -6.58 14.66
N GLY A 151 -5.26 -5.36 14.23
CA GLY A 151 -6.34 -4.55 14.82
C GLY A 151 -5.91 -3.23 15.47
N GLY A 152 -4.72 -2.71 15.14
CA GLY A 152 -4.19 -1.43 15.62
C GLY A 152 -4.35 -0.25 14.65
N GLY A 153 -5.34 -0.28 13.75
CA GLY A 153 -5.56 0.79 12.77
C GLY A 153 -6.30 2.02 13.32
N PRO A 154 -6.29 3.16 12.61
CA PRO A 154 -5.56 3.38 11.36
C PRO A 154 -4.05 3.46 11.60
N TRP A 155 -3.25 2.84 10.73
CA TRP A 155 -1.78 2.82 10.86
C TRP A 155 -1.05 3.22 9.58
N VAL A 156 0.14 3.82 9.72
CA VAL A 156 1.02 4.20 8.62
C VAL A 156 2.44 3.70 8.89
N VAL A 157 3.00 2.91 7.99
CA VAL A 157 4.40 2.47 8.04
C VAL A 157 5.14 3.05 6.84
N VAL A 158 6.13 3.88 7.12
CA VAL A 158 7.06 4.41 6.11
C VAL A 158 8.31 3.52 6.11
N ALA A 159 8.39 2.64 5.13
CA ALA A 159 9.50 1.73 4.92
C ALA A 159 10.64 2.44 4.17
N ARG A 160 11.75 2.72 4.86
CA ARG A 160 12.96 3.28 4.24
C ARG A 160 13.63 2.19 3.38
N VAL A 161 13.47 2.32 2.07
CA VAL A 161 14.02 1.36 1.11
C VAL A 161 15.16 1.99 0.29
N ASP A 162 16.08 1.16 -0.17
CA ASP A 162 17.09 1.61 -1.12
C ASP A 162 16.50 1.83 -2.54
N THR A 163 17.30 2.42 -3.43
CA THR A 163 16.98 2.59 -4.85
C THR A 163 17.42 1.40 -5.70
N ALA A 164 18.02 0.38 -5.08
CA ALA A 164 18.59 -0.75 -5.78
C ALA A 164 17.51 -1.81 -6.01
N ASP A 165 16.95 -1.88 -7.21
CA ASP A 165 16.09 -3.01 -7.55
C ASP A 165 16.98 -4.26 -7.70
N ARG A 166 16.84 -5.23 -6.78
CA ARG A 166 17.58 -6.51 -6.85
C ARG A 166 16.95 -7.37 -7.95
N GLY A 167 17.40 -7.15 -9.18
CA GLY A 167 16.82 -7.74 -10.41
C GLY A 167 15.78 -6.82 -11.04
N ASP A 168 15.55 -6.96 -12.35
CA ASP A 168 14.51 -6.18 -13.05
C ASP A 168 13.12 -6.63 -12.58
N PRO A 169 12.31 -5.75 -11.94
CA PRO A 169 10.96 -6.08 -11.50
C PRO A 169 10.06 -6.56 -12.65
N ARG A 170 10.33 -6.13 -13.88
CA ARG A 170 9.59 -6.55 -15.08
C ARG A 170 10.06 -7.90 -15.61
N ALA A 171 11.29 -8.29 -15.32
CA ALA A 171 11.82 -9.61 -15.66
C ALA A 171 11.26 -10.71 -14.74
N ARG A 172 10.63 -10.35 -13.62
CA ARG A 172 9.98 -11.27 -12.69
C ARG A 172 8.57 -11.70 -13.13
N GLY A 173 8.07 -11.16 -14.24
CA GLY A 173 6.78 -11.53 -14.84
C GLY A 173 5.94 -10.30 -15.22
N ALA A 174 5.20 -10.40 -16.32
CA ALA A 174 4.16 -9.43 -16.65
C ALA A 174 2.90 -9.72 -15.82
N PHE A 175 2.07 -8.70 -15.58
CA PHE A 175 0.71 -8.94 -15.08
C PHE A 175 0.02 -9.88 -16.07
N ALA A 176 -0.50 -11.00 -15.57
CA ALA A 176 -1.18 -11.99 -16.40
C ALA A 176 -2.53 -11.48 -16.95
N THR A 177 -3.05 -10.41 -16.35
CA THR A 177 -4.38 -9.83 -16.58
C THR A 177 -4.26 -8.32 -16.78
N ASP A 178 -5.07 -7.75 -17.66
CA ASP A 178 -5.15 -6.28 -17.81
C ASP A 178 -5.90 -5.62 -16.63
N LEU A 179 -5.90 -4.28 -16.57
CA LEU A 179 -6.53 -3.53 -15.47
C LEU A 179 -8.04 -3.76 -15.38
N VAL A 180 -8.72 -3.98 -16.51
CA VAL A 180 -10.17 -4.24 -16.55
C VAL A 180 -10.45 -5.60 -15.92
N GLU A 181 -9.70 -6.62 -16.32
CA GLU A 181 -9.81 -7.96 -15.76
C GLU A 181 -9.46 -7.97 -14.27
N GLN A 182 -8.40 -7.28 -13.84
CA GLN A 182 -8.06 -7.11 -12.42
C GLN A 182 -9.20 -6.48 -11.62
N THR A 183 -9.85 -5.45 -12.17
CA THR A 183 -10.99 -4.79 -11.52
C THR A 183 -12.17 -5.76 -11.35
N MET A 184 -12.40 -6.61 -12.34
CA MET A 184 -13.45 -7.63 -12.30
C MET A 184 -13.13 -8.74 -11.29
N LEU A 185 -11.89 -9.22 -11.25
CA LEU A 185 -11.41 -10.22 -10.28
C LEU A 185 -11.51 -9.68 -8.86
N PHE A 186 -11.08 -8.45 -8.61
CA PHE A 186 -11.22 -7.80 -7.32
C PHE A 186 -12.67 -7.68 -6.88
N GLY A 187 -13.54 -7.16 -7.76
CA GLY A 187 -14.96 -7.06 -7.47
C GLY A 187 -15.61 -8.42 -7.19
N ARG A 188 -15.15 -9.49 -7.87
CA ARG A 188 -15.58 -10.86 -7.62
C ARG A 188 -15.09 -11.37 -6.26
N ALA A 189 -13.81 -11.16 -5.93
CA ALA A 189 -13.24 -11.53 -4.64
C ALA A 189 -13.98 -10.88 -3.47
N LEU A 190 -14.38 -9.61 -3.60
CA LEU A 190 -15.21 -8.93 -2.59
C LEU A 190 -16.57 -9.62 -2.40
N ARG A 191 -17.22 -10.06 -3.48
CA ARG A 191 -18.52 -10.75 -3.42
C ARG A 191 -18.40 -12.16 -2.84
N GLU A 192 -17.38 -12.91 -3.26
CA GLU A 192 -17.14 -14.27 -2.76
C GLU A 192 -16.84 -14.27 -1.26
N ARG A 193 -16.24 -13.18 -0.75
CA ARG A 193 -16.03 -12.93 0.68
C ARG A 193 -17.25 -12.32 1.40
N GLY A 194 -18.35 -12.06 0.68
CA GLY A 194 -19.58 -11.47 1.24
C GLY A 194 -19.45 -10.02 1.68
N LEU A 195 -18.43 -9.29 1.21
CA LEU A 195 -18.12 -7.91 1.62
C LEU A 195 -18.93 -6.87 0.87
N VAL A 196 -19.44 -7.22 -0.32
CA VAL A 196 -20.31 -6.36 -1.13
C VAL A 196 -21.50 -7.18 -1.65
N PRO A 197 -22.69 -6.56 -1.81
CA PRO A 197 -23.85 -7.26 -2.34
C PRO A 197 -23.63 -7.75 -3.77
N ALA A 198 -24.34 -8.83 -4.13
CA ALA A 198 -24.40 -9.27 -5.52
C ALA A 198 -25.03 -8.18 -6.40
N PRO A 199 -24.65 -8.07 -7.68
CA PRO A 199 -25.27 -7.12 -8.60
C PRO A 199 -26.78 -7.29 -8.61
N SER A 200 -27.53 -6.19 -8.50
CA SER A 200 -28.97 -6.20 -8.77
C SER A 200 -29.17 -6.60 -10.23
N ARG A 201 -29.98 -7.64 -10.46
CA ARG A 201 -30.41 -8.06 -11.81
C ARG A 201 -31.30 -7.00 -12.45
#